data_AF-A0A382S884-F1
#
_entry.id   AF-A0A382S884-F1
#
_cell.length_a   1.000
_cell.length_b   1.000
_cell.length_c   1.000
_cell.angle_alpha   90.00
_cell.angle_beta   90.00
_cell.angle_gamma   90.00
#
_symmetry.space_group_name_H-M   'P 1'
#
loop_
_entity.id
_entity.type
_entity.pdbx_description
1 polymer ?
#
loop_
_entity_poly.entity_id
_entity_poly.type
_entity_poly.pdbx_seq_one_letter_code
_entity_poly.pdbx_strand_id
1 'polypeptide(L)'
;FGGYIVGDICPVSCGSSPSDDPTGAYSAFDSGSGGCDVVLNAFGMSCDASFAGYTVGNICMTTCGTCGGSGPSGCDLPDMSLSVLEDGSVLYNTSASIGGFQFIVDGADLNGASGGDAEDVGFQISINPASGMVLAFSLTGDSIPEGCGTLVELDIEGTPTGLSDIILSDATGNLLDFSYYSPDSSTGSTPELFQFNQSTLQAFYFFGNVILNGIPIDSEDWVGAFNGDICVGAFKWDTSQCNNGICGVPAMGDDGNEYSEGYCTSGDAVTFKIYDASEDSYVDAYPSTDNPWANFGTYMIDSLSDEMSSIPG
;
A
#
# COMPACT_ATOMS: atom_id res chain seq x y z
N PHE A 1 32.68 -12.98 -15.90
CA PHE A 1 32.24 -11.59 -15.73
C PHE A 1 31.06 -11.64 -14.76
N GLY A 2 31.17 -11.57 -13.44
CA GLY A 2 32.26 -11.11 -12.57
C GLY A 2 31.88 -9.77 -11.93
N GLY A 3 31.02 -9.77 -10.90
CA GLY A 3 30.98 -8.66 -9.93
C GLY A 3 29.68 -7.91 -9.67
N TYR A 4 28.50 -8.44 -10.00
CA TYR A 4 27.25 -7.75 -9.65
C TYR A 4 26.58 -8.43 -8.46
N ILE A 5 26.19 -7.65 -7.45
CA ILE A 5 25.23 -8.08 -6.43
C ILE A 5 23.88 -8.14 -7.13
N VAL A 6 23.13 -9.24 -6.99
CA VAL A 6 21.88 -9.49 -7.72
C VAL A 6 20.85 -8.38 -7.48
N GLY A 7 20.84 -7.78 -6.29
CA GLY A 7 20.02 -6.60 -5.96
C GLY A 7 20.29 -5.35 -6.79
N ASP A 8 21.44 -5.25 -7.48
CA ASP A 8 21.82 -4.08 -8.28
C ASP A 8 21.43 -4.19 -9.76
N ILE A 9 21.16 -5.39 -10.28
CA ILE A 9 20.80 -5.59 -11.70
C ILE A 9 19.28 -5.66 -11.90
N CYS A 10 18.57 -6.20 -10.91
CA CYS A 10 17.12 -6.29 -10.92
C CYS A 10 16.62 -5.96 -9.51
N PRO A 11 16.05 -4.78 -9.26
CA PRO A 11 15.15 -4.59 -8.13
C PRO A 11 13.85 -5.33 -8.49
N VAL A 12 13.89 -6.66 -8.53
CA VAL A 12 12.68 -7.47 -8.64
C VAL A 12 12.01 -7.41 -7.29
N SER A 13 11.24 -6.35 -7.07
CA SER A 13 10.12 -6.41 -6.14
C SER A 13 9.24 -7.59 -6.57
N CYS A 14 8.68 -8.35 -5.63
CA CYS A 14 7.86 -9.54 -5.91
C CYS A 14 6.54 -9.20 -6.71
N GLY A 15 6.42 -8.03 -7.35
CA GLY A 15 5.21 -7.51 -8.03
C GLY A 15 5.12 -7.70 -9.55
N SER A 16 6.16 -8.20 -10.24
CA SER A 16 6.08 -8.50 -11.68
C SER A 16 6.36 -9.97 -11.98
N SER A 17 5.43 -10.83 -11.55
CA SER A 17 5.44 -12.28 -11.68
C SER A 17 6.54 -12.98 -10.84
N PRO A 18 6.17 -13.80 -9.85
CA PRO A 18 7.11 -14.63 -9.11
C PRO A 18 7.61 -15.74 -10.04
N SER A 19 8.61 -15.42 -10.87
CA SER A 19 9.32 -16.41 -11.67
C SER A 19 10.50 -16.93 -10.86
N ASP A 20 10.56 -18.24 -10.68
CA ASP A 20 11.78 -18.89 -10.22
C ASP A 20 12.86 -18.74 -11.31
N ASP A 21 14.05 -18.28 -10.90
CA ASP A 21 15.17 -17.96 -11.78
C ASP A 21 14.87 -16.85 -12.84
N PRO A 22 14.54 -15.61 -12.41
CA PRO A 22 14.25 -14.51 -13.34
C PRO A 22 15.47 -14.11 -14.18
N THR A 23 16.67 -14.50 -13.73
CA THR A 23 17.94 -14.21 -14.40
C THR A 23 18.31 -15.26 -15.46
N GLY A 24 17.63 -16.41 -15.48
CA GLY A 24 18.00 -17.57 -16.27
C GLY A 24 19.36 -18.18 -15.86
N ALA A 25 19.86 -17.91 -14.66
CA ALA A 25 21.11 -18.45 -14.12
C ALA A 25 21.11 -19.98 -14.06
N TYR A 26 19.94 -20.58 -13.86
CA TYR A 26 19.72 -22.03 -13.82
C TYR A 26 18.96 -22.55 -15.05
N SER A 27 18.71 -21.74 -16.06
CA SER A 27 18.13 -22.15 -17.35
C SER A 27 18.91 -23.28 -18.04
N ALA A 28 20.24 -23.37 -17.82
CA ALA A 28 21.06 -24.46 -18.33
C ALA A 28 20.74 -25.83 -17.69
N PHE A 29 20.08 -25.82 -16.53
CA PHE A 29 19.61 -27.01 -15.82
C PHE A 29 18.13 -27.26 -16.03
N ASP A 30 17.42 -26.36 -16.73
CA ASP A 30 16.00 -26.52 -17.02
C ASP A 30 15.80 -27.62 -18.08
N SER A 31 15.47 -28.81 -17.61
CA SER A 31 15.08 -29.96 -18.43
C SER A 31 13.57 -30.06 -18.66
N GLY A 32 12.82 -28.96 -18.49
CA GLY A 32 11.36 -28.90 -18.63
C GLY A 32 10.59 -28.93 -17.31
N SER A 33 11.28 -28.78 -16.18
CA SER A 33 10.70 -28.74 -14.83
C SER A 33 11.04 -27.44 -14.07
N GLY A 34 11.75 -26.50 -14.70
CA GLY A 34 12.28 -25.30 -14.04
C GLY A 34 13.67 -25.55 -13.47
N GLY A 35 14.61 -24.63 -13.73
CA GLY A 35 16.01 -24.76 -13.30
C GLY A 35 16.17 -24.83 -11.77
N CYS A 36 15.32 -24.12 -11.03
CA CYS A 36 15.32 -24.11 -9.57
C CYS A 36 14.87 -25.42 -8.92
N ASP A 37 13.86 -26.07 -9.50
CA ASP A 37 13.42 -27.39 -9.06
C ASP A 37 14.52 -28.44 -9.21
N VAL A 38 15.32 -28.36 -10.28
CA VAL A 38 16.45 -29.27 -10.47
C VAL A 38 17.54 -29.00 -9.42
N VAL A 39 17.87 -27.74 -9.13
CA VAL A 39 18.90 -27.39 -8.15
C VAL A 39 18.51 -27.81 -6.73
N LEU A 40 17.26 -27.59 -6.33
CA LEU A 40 16.79 -27.89 -4.97
C LEU A 40 16.42 -29.37 -4.81
N ASN A 41 15.61 -29.91 -5.71
CA ASN A 41 15.04 -31.25 -5.54
C ASN A 41 15.87 -32.36 -6.19
N ALA A 42 16.55 -32.11 -7.32
CA ALA A 42 17.37 -33.12 -7.98
C ALA A 42 18.84 -33.10 -7.55
N PHE A 43 19.42 -31.93 -7.33
CA PHE A 43 20.80 -31.78 -6.83
C PHE A 43 20.87 -31.71 -5.30
N GLY A 44 19.75 -31.48 -4.61
CA GLY A 44 19.67 -31.51 -3.15
C GLY A 44 20.36 -30.31 -2.48
N MET A 45 20.44 -29.17 -3.17
CA MET A 45 21.01 -27.94 -2.60
C MET A 45 20.04 -27.35 -1.57
N SER A 46 20.57 -26.62 -0.57
CA SER A 46 19.76 -25.81 0.34
C SER A 46 19.64 -24.38 -0.19
N CYS A 47 18.64 -23.64 0.28
CA CYS A 47 18.42 -22.24 -0.12
C CYS A 47 19.56 -21.31 0.31
N ASP A 48 20.26 -21.61 1.40
CA ASP A 48 21.44 -20.84 1.84
C ASP A 48 22.74 -21.29 1.14
N ALA A 49 22.69 -22.34 0.32
CA ALA A 49 23.87 -22.84 -0.35
C ALA A 49 24.28 -21.92 -1.51
N SER A 50 25.58 -21.87 -1.78
CA SER A 50 26.09 -21.25 -2.99
C SER A 50 26.18 -22.28 -4.13
N PHE A 51 25.55 -21.97 -5.26
CA PHE A 51 25.56 -22.80 -6.45
C PHE A 51 25.80 -21.93 -7.70
N ALA A 52 26.69 -22.38 -8.59
CA ALA A 52 27.07 -21.67 -9.82
C ALA A 52 27.49 -20.18 -9.62
N GLY A 53 27.94 -19.81 -8.42
CA GLY A 53 28.34 -18.45 -8.08
C GLY A 53 27.22 -17.57 -7.50
N TYR A 54 26.02 -18.12 -7.30
CA TYR A 54 24.87 -17.43 -6.71
C TYR A 54 24.45 -18.11 -5.40
N THR A 55 23.80 -17.39 -4.50
CA THR A 55 23.06 -18.00 -3.39
C THR A 55 21.76 -18.57 -3.96
N VAL A 56 21.46 -19.85 -3.69
CA VAL A 56 20.31 -20.55 -4.29
C VAL A 56 19.00 -19.81 -3.99
N GLY A 57 18.79 -19.33 -2.77
CA GLY A 57 17.58 -18.60 -2.36
C GLY A 57 17.39 -17.23 -3.04
N ASN A 58 18.45 -16.64 -3.62
CA ASN A 58 18.35 -15.39 -4.37
C ASN A 58 17.96 -15.61 -5.83
N ILE A 59 18.06 -16.84 -6.32
CA ILE A 59 17.69 -17.21 -7.69
C ILE A 59 16.36 -17.97 -7.68
N CYS A 60 16.21 -18.92 -6.76
CA CYS A 60 15.05 -19.79 -6.60
C CYS A 60 14.08 -19.26 -5.56
N MET A 61 13.64 -18.03 -5.79
CA MET A 61 12.93 -17.26 -4.78
C MET A 61 11.57 -17.89 -4.42
N THR A 62 10.86 -18.47 -5.37
CA THR A 62 9.57 -19.12 -5.13
C THR A 62 9.77 -20.53 -4.58
N THR A 63 10.69 -21.33 -5.13
CA THR A 63 10.95 -22.68 -4.63
C THR A 63 11.53 -22.68 -3.21
N CYS A 64 12.32 -21.65 -2.85
CA CYS A 64 12.86 -21.45 -1.51
C CYS A 64 11.90 -20.75 -0.53
N GLY A 65 10.73 -20.31 -0.99
CA GLY A 65 9.78 -19.57 -0.17
C GLY A 65 10.27 -18.18 0.26
N THR A 66 11.31 -17.64 -0.38
CA THR A 66 11.82 -16.28 -0.12
C THR A 66 11.01 -15.20 -0.86
N CYS A 67 10.31 -15.53 -1.96
CA CYS A 67 9.06 -14.86 -2.39
C CYS A 67 8.00 -15.97 -2.50
N GLY A 68 7.18 -16.18 -1.47
CA GLY A 68 6.18 -17.26 -1.49
C GLY A 68 5.46 -17.60 -0.18
N GLY A 69 5.59 -16.80 0.87
CA GLY A 69 4.78 -16.93 2.08
C GLY A 69 5.03 -15.75 3.02
N SER A 70 3.95 -15.08 3.43
CA SER A 70 3.89 -13.94 4.37
C SER A 70 4.06 -12.53 3.76
N GLY A 71 3.11 -12.10 2.91
CA GLY A 71 2.80 -10.67 2.71
C GLY A 71 3.93 -9.73 2.24
N PRO A 72 3.68 -8.41 2.23
CA PRO A 72 4.73 -7.39 2.10
C PRO A 72 5.70 -7.48 3.29
N SER A 73 6.99 -7.24 3.07
CA SER A 73 7.98 -7.15 4.14
C SER A 73 8.34 -5.70 4.45
N GLY A 74 8.83 -5.42 5.66
CA GLY A 74 9.31 -4.07 6.00
C GLY A 74 10.41 -3.58 5.07
N CYS A 75 11.18 -4.48 4.49
CA CYS A 75 12.26 -4.13 3.56
C CYS A 75 11.77 -3.67 2.18
N ASP A 76 10.50 -3.86 1.88
CA ASP A 76 9.86 -3.36 0.66
C ASP A 76 9.37 -1.91 0.81
N LEU A 77 9.42 -1.34 2.02
CA LEU A 77 8.98 0.01 2.30
C LEU A 77 10.05 1.04 1.89
N PRO A 78 9.66 2.28 1.51
CA PRO A 78 10.60 3.40 1.40
C PRO A 78 11.39 3.63 2.69
N ASP A 79 12.57 4.23 2.58
CA ASP A 79 13.34 4.61 3.77
C ASP A 79 12.54 5.57 4.66
N MET A 80 12.71 5.44 5.99
CA MET A 80 12.02 6.22 7.01
C MET A 80 10.49 6.11 6.92
N SER A 81 9.96 4.89 6.80
CA SER A 81 8.51 4.69 6.70
C SER A 81 7.98 3.50 7.51
N LEU A 82 6.68 3.54 7.79
CA LEU A 82 5.91 2.50 8.48
C LEU A 82 4.71 2.06 7.66
N SER A 83 4.33 0.79 7.73
CA SER A 83 3.05 0.31 7.20
C SER A 83 2.37 -0.64 8.20
N VAL A 84 1.06 -0.82 8.10
CA VAL A 84 0.33 -1.83 8.88
C VAL A 84 -0.32 -2.84 7.94
N LEU A 85 -0.19 -4.14 8.26
CA LEU A 85 -0.84 -5.22 7.54
C LEU A 85 -2.21 -5.54 8.14
N GLU A 86 -3.06 -6.23 7.36
CA GLU A 86 -4.40 -6.65 7.81
C GLU A 86 -4.38 -7.56 9.04
N ASP A 87 -3.27 -8.26 9.29
CA ASP A 87 -3.09 -9.14 10.44
C ASP A 87 -2.59 -8.42 11.71
N GLY A 88 -2.37 -7.11 11.63
CA GLY A 88 -1.87 -6.29 12.74
C GLY A 88 -0.35 -6.13 12.78
N SER A 89 0.40 -6.70 11.83
CA SER A 89 1.86 -6.50 11.76
C SER A 89 2.18 -5.05 11.37
N VAL A 90 2.95 -4.34 12.19
CA VAL A 90 3.49 -3.01 11.85
C VAL A 90 4.90 -3.17 11.29
N LEU A 91 5.07 -2.89 10.01
CA LEU A 91 6.34 -2.99 9.30
C LEU A 91 7.09 -1.65 9.33
N TYR A 92 8.42 -1.70 9.25
CA TYR A 92 9.26 -0.50 9.17
C TYR A 92 10.45 -0.67 8.23
N ASN A 93 10.91 0.45 7.68
CA ASN A 93 12.23 0.58 7.07
C ASN A 93 12.87 1.91 7.51
N THR A 94 14.13 1.87 7.92
CA THR A 94 14.82 3.03 8.48
C THR A 94 16.32 2.97 8.29
N SER A 95 16.90 4.11 7.92
CA SER A 95 18.34 4.39 7.92
C SER A 95 18.84 4.98 9.23
N ALA A 96 17.99 5.03 10.27
CA ALA A 96 18.34 5.51 11.60
C ALA A 96 17.82 4.57 12.70
N SER A 97 18.59 4.45 13.78
CA SER A 97 18.20 3.67 14.96
C SER A 97 17.02 4.29 15.71
N ILE A 98 16.01 3.49 16.06
CA ILE A 98 14.80 3.92 16.78
C ILE A 98 15.01 3.69 18.28
N GLY A 99 14.93 4.74 19.09
CA GLY A 99 14.97 4.71 20.56
C GLY A 99 13.60 4.71 21.24
N GLY A 100 12.54 5.05 20.49
CA GLY A 100 11.15 4.98 20.95
C GLY A 100 10.18 5.42 19.86
N PHE A 101 8.94 4.94 19.95
CA PHE A 101 7.89 5.25 18.99
C PHE A 101 6.52 5.40 19.64
N GLN A 102 5.66 6.19 18.99
CA GLN A 102 4.25 6.34 19.27
C GLN A 102 3.48 6.42 17.96
N PHE A 103 2.30 5.82 17.88
CA PHE A 103 1.33 6.03 16.81
C PHE A 103 -0.08 5.70 17.30
N ILE A 104 -1.08 6.07 16.51
CA ILE A 104 -2.49 5.70 16.69
C ILE A 104 -2.88 4.75 15.55
N VAL A 105 -3.53 3.64 15.90
CA VAL A 105 -4.10 2.69 14.92
C VAL A 105 -5.45 3.22 14.45
N ASP A 106 -5.60 3.39 13.14
CA ASP A 106 -6.86 3.80 12.52
C ASP A 106 -7.62 2.60 11.94
N GLY A 107 -8.95 2.62 12.02
CA GLY A 107 -9.81 1.63 11.34
C GLY A 107 -10.01 0.29 12.04
N ALA A 108 -9.29 0.01 13.13
CA ALA A 108 -9.43 -1.22 13.92
C ALA A 108 -9.44 -0.96 15.44
N ASP A 109 -10.07 -1.87 16.18
CA ASP A 109 -10.10 -1.84 17.65
C ASP A 109 -8.83 -2.50 18.22
N LEU A 110 -8.05 -1.74 19.00
CA LEU A 110 -6.78 -2.21 19.58
C LEU A 110 -6.98 -2.94 20.91
N ASN A 111 -6.62 -4.22 20.97
CA ASN A 111 -6.70 -5.06 22.17
C ASN A 111 -5.33 -5.27 22.85
N GLY A 112 -4.25 -5.27 22.08
CA GLY A 112 -2.90 -5.58 22.56
C GLY A 112 -1.83 -5.12 21.58
N ALA A 113 -0.57 -5.06 22.04
CA ALA A 113 0.60 -4.91 21.19
C ALA A 113 1.80 -5.63 21.83
N SER A 114 2.50 -6.45 21.06
CA SER A 114 3.63 -7.29 21.53
C SER A 114 4.51 -7.70 20.34
N GLY A 115 5.63 -8.36 20.59
CA GLY A 115 6.49 -8.93 19.56
C GLY A 115 7.24 -7.89 18.73
N GLY A 116 7.72 -8.35 17.58
CA GLY A 116 8.57 -7.58 16.67
C GLY A 116 9.92 -7.20 17.27
N ASP A 117 10.64 -6.36 16.54
CA ASP A 117 11.95 -5.87 16.94
C ASP A 117 11.90 -5.03 18.22
N ALA A 118 10.76 -4.41 18.52
CA ALA A 118 10.55 -3.67 19.76
C ALA A 118 10.66 -4.56 21.01
N GLU A 119 10.02 -5.73 21.02
CA GLU A 119 10.12 -6.65 22.15
C GLU A 119 11.51 -7.31 22.21
N ASP A 120 12.11 -7.63 21.05
CA ASP A 120 13.42 -8.26 20.96
C ASP A 120 14.55 -7.40 21.56
N VAL A 121 14.45 -6.07 21.43
CA VAL A 121 15.37 -5.12 22.09
C VAL A 121 14.89 -4.71 23.50
N GLY A 122 13.79 -5.28 23.99
CA GLY A 122 13.29 -5.09 25.35
C GLY A 122 12.56 -3.77 25.59
N PHE A 123 11.93 -3.18 24.58
CA PHE A 123 11.10 -1.98 24.77
C PHE A 123 9.91 -2.29 25.67
N GLN A 124 9.53 -1.29 26.47
CA GLN A 124 8.27 -1.31 27.21
C GLN A 124 7.16 -0.79 26.32
N ILE A 125 6.28 -1.70 25.89
CA ILE A 125 5.10 -1.38 25.07
C ILE A 125 3.91 -1.10 26.00
N SER A 126 3.23 0.02 25.76
CA SER A 126 2.00 0.44 26.44
C SER A 126 0.97 0.82 25.41
N ILE A 127 -0.29 0.46 25.66
CA ILE A 127 -1.41 0.76 24.77
C ILE A 127 -2.53 1.51 25.48
N ASN A 128 -3.30 2.27 24.72
CA ASN A 128 -4.58 2.82 25.14
C ASN A 128 -5.68 2.38 24.16
N PRO A 129 -6.41 1.29 24.47
CA PRO A 129 -7.48 0.77 23.63
C PRO A 129 -8.55 1.81 23.28
N ALA A 130 -8.85 2.75 24.18
CA ALA A 130 -9.90 3.74 23.97
C ALA A 130 -9.52 4.81 22.92
N SER A 131 -8.23 4.98 22.63
CA SER A 131 -7.74 5.95 21.65
C SER A 131 -6.93 5.29 20.52
N GLY A 132 -6.79 3.96 20.50
CA GLY A 132 -5.93 3.25 19.54
C GLY A 132 -4.43 3.54 19.65
N MET A 133 -3.98 4.18 20.73
CA MET A 133 -2.59 4.62 20.86
C MET A 133 -1.69 3.46 21.28
N VAL A 134 -0.55 3.33 20.59
CA VAL A 134 0.58 2.46 20.95
C VAL A 134 1.78 3.35 21.26
N LEU A 135 2.45 3.07 22.37
CA LEU A 135 3.66 3.76 22.81
C LEU A 135 4.70 2.73 23.24
N ALA A 136 5.90 2.82 22.71
CA ALA A 136 7.01 1.96 23.11
C ALA A 136 8.32 2.73 23.30
N PHE A 137 9.06 2.39 24.35
CA PHE A 137 10.33 3.05 24.68
C PHE A 137 11.26 2.10 25.46
N SER A 138 12.56 2.36 25.40
CA SER A 138 13.55 1.70 26.25
C SER A 138 13.82 2.49 27.54
N LEU A 139 13.87 1.79 28.69
CA LEU A 139 14.37 2.37 29.96
C LEU A 139 15.88 2.19 30.15
N THR A 140 16.50 1.31 29.37
CA THR A 140 17.92 0.95 29.45
C THR A 140 18.77 1.72 28.43
N GLY A 141 18.12 2.45 27.52
CA GLY A 141 18.80 3.17 26.43
C GLY A 141 19.12 2.27 25.23
N ASP A 142 18.50 1.09 25.16
CA ASP A 142 18.56 0.23 23.99
C ASP A 142 17.75 0.85 22.85
N SER A 143 18.12 0.50 21.62
CA SER A 143 17.49 1.02 20.41
C SER A 143 17.37 -0.09 19.36
N ILE A 144 16.31 -0.04 18.58
CA ILE A 144 16.17 -0.86 17.37
C ILE A 144 17.20 -0.33 16.35
N PRO A 145 18.10 -1.18 15.82
CA PRO A 145 19.09 -0.75 14.83
C PRO A 145 18.47 -0.20 13.54
N GLU A 146 19.28 0.49 12.74
CA GLU A 146 18.91 0.75 11.34
C GLU A 146 18.67 -0.56 10.59
N GLY A 147 17.70 -0.56 9.68
CA GLY A 147 17.26 -1.76 8.98
C GLY A 147 15.76 -1.75 8.71
N CYS A 148 15.24 -2.94 8.45
CA CYS A 148 13.85 -3.16 8.08
C CYS A 148 13.34 -4.46 8.69
N GLY A 149 12.04 -4.51 8.99
CA GLY A 149 11.44 -5.68 9.63
C GLY A 149 10.03 -5.39 10.15
N THR A 150 9.59 -6.20 11.12
CA THR A 150 8.36 -5.96 11.88
C THR A 150 8.71 -5.21 13.16
N LEU A 151 8.19 -4.00 13.30
CA LEU A 151 8.40 -3.15 14.46
C LEU A 151 7.69 -3.72 15.69
N VAL A 152 6.41 -4.05 15.54
CA VAL A 152 5.53 -4.57 16.60
C VAL A 152 4.34 -5.30 15.96
N GLU A 153 3.83 -6.31 16.65
CA GLU A 153 2.60 -7.03 16.29
C GLU A 153 1.42 -6.51 17.13
N LEU A 154 0.36 -6.07 16.46
CA LEU A 154 -0.86 -5.58 17.12
C LEU A 154 -1.89 -6.70 17.24
N ASP A 155 -2.51 -6.80 18.41
CA ASP A 155 -3.73 -7.59 18.60
C ASP A 155 -4.92 -6.67 18.37
N ILE A 156 -5.58 -6.82 17.22
CA ILE A 156 -6.65 -5.94 16.74
C ILE A 156 -7.91 -6.71 16.36
N GLU A 157 -9.06 -6.07 16.54
CA GLU A 157 -10.35 -6.51 15.98
C GLU A 157 -10.79 -5.56 14.87
N GLY A 158 -10.94 -6.08 13.65
CA GLY A 158 -11.23 -5.29 12.44
C GLY A 158 -10.04 -5.19 11.50
N THR A 159 -10.19 -4.40 10.42
CA THR A 159 -9.14 -4.19 9.41
C THR A 159 -8.53 -2.81 9.61
N PRO A 160 -7.23 -2.68 9.90
CA PRO A 160 -6.62 -1.38 10.09
C PRO A 160 -6.57 -0.63 8.76
N THR A 161 -6.91 0.66 8.78
CA THR A 161 -6.89 1.52 7.58
C THR A 161 -5.66 2.40 7.49
N GLY A 162 -4.90 2.50 8.58
CA GLY A 162 -3.67 3.28 8.62
C GLY A 162 -3.10 3.47 10.01
N LEU A 163 -2.02 4.23 10.06
CA LEU A 163 -1.40 4.72 11.30
C LEU A 163 -1.37 6.25 11.26
N SER A 164 -1.86 6.89 12.31
CA SER A 164 -1.86 8.34 12.49
C SER A 164 -1.03 8.77 13.70
N ASP A 165 -0.76 10.08 13.80
CA ASP A 165 -0.01 10.70 14.91
C ASP A 165 1.34 9.99 15.20
N ILE A 166 2.02 9.61 14.12
CA ILE A 166 3.29 8.87 14.12
C ILE A 166 4.40 9.76 14.65
N ILE A 167 5.05 9.30 15.74
CA ILE A 167 6.19 9.96 16.37
C ILE A 167 7.25 8.91 16.64
N LEU A 168 8.39 8.99 15.95
CA LEU A 168 9.55 8.16 16.21
C LEU A 168 10.71 9.04 16.66
N SER A 169 11.57 8.48 17.51
CA SER A 169 12.72 9.20 18.04
C SER A 169 13.94 8.31 18.15
N ASP A 170 15.13 8.91 18.13
CA ASP A 170 16.38 8.22 18.45
C ASP A 170 16.56 8.03 19.97
N ALA A 171 17.62 7.32 20.38
CA ALA A 171 17.93 7.06 21.80
C ALA A 171 18.23 8.33 22.63
N THR A 172 18.44 9.48 21.98
CA THR A 172 18.66 10.78 22.64
C THR A 172 17.41 11.68 22.65
N GLY A 173 16.31 11.22 22.05
CA GLY A 173 15.04 11.94 21.98
C GLY A 173 14.94 12.93 20.82
N ASN A 174 15.81 12.84 19.80
CA ASN A 174 15.59 13.61 18.57
C ASN A 174 14.52 12.93 17.73
N LEU A 175 13.62 13.72 17.15
CA LEU A 175 12.58 13.22 16.25
C LEU A 175 13.19 12.63 14.98
N LEU A 176 12.68 11.45 14.60
CA LEU A 176 12.91 10.80 13.32
C LEU A 176 11.69 11.06 12.44
N ASP A 177 11.91 11.56 11.24
CA ASP A 177 10.85 11.94 10.31
C ASP A 177 10.32 10.71 9.58
N PHE A 178 9.35 10.02 10.19
CA PHE A 178 8.71 8.84 9.63
C PHE A 178 7.38 9.19 9.00
N SER A 179 7.12 8.62 7.83
CA SER A 179 5.82 8.69 7.16
C SER A 179 5.11 7.34 7.13
N TYR A 180 3.78 7.35 7.20
CA TYR A 180 2.99 6.17 6.88
C TYR A 180 3.07 5.88 5.38
N TYR A 181 3.49 4.67 5.04
CA TYR A 181 3.41 4.09 3.71
C TYR A 181 2.28 3.07 3.72
N SER A 182 1.20 3.35 3.01
CA SER A 182 0.26 2.29 2.68
C SER A 182 0.77 1.60 1.42
N PRO A 183 0.95 0.27 1.40
CA PRO A 183 1.08 -0.44 0.13
C PRO A 183 -0.17 -0.25 -0.76
N ASP A 184 -1.30 0.15 -0.17
CA ASP A 184 -2.50 0.61 -0.87
C ASP A 184 -2.42 2.08 -1.36
N SER A 185 -1.26 2.72 -1.20
CA SER A 185 -0.88 4.00 -1.82
C SER A 185 0.16 3.81 -2.93
N SER A 186 0.66 2.58 -3.15
CA SER A 186 1.43 2.25 -4.35
C SER A 186 1.48 0.74 -4.67
N THR A 187 0.75 0.38 -5.74
CA THR A 187 1.08 -0.66 -6.74
C THR A 187 0.86 -2.15 -6.41
N GLY A 188 -0.34 -2.51 -5.96
CA GLY A 188 -0.83 -3.90 -6.06
C GLY A 188 -2.36 -4.06 -6.08
N SER A 189 -3.08 -3.13 -5.46
CA SER A 189 -4.55 -3.12 -5.33
C SER A 189 -5.20 -1.91 -6.01
N THR A 190 -4.54 -0.75 -5.99
CA THR A 190 -5.02 0.47 -6.66
C THR A 190 -4.56 0.47 -8.13
N PRO A 191 -5.48 0.70 -9.09
CA PRO A 191 -5.13 0.81 -10.50
C PRO A 191 -4.07 1.90 -10.75
N GLU A 192 -3.12 1.66 -11.65
CA GLU A 192 -1.99 2.59 -11.94
C GLU A 192 -2.43 4.03 -12.17
N LEU A 193 -3.53 4.27 -12.88
CA LEU A 193 -4.03 5.63 -13.16
C LEU A 193 -4.74 6.27 -11.96
N PHE A 194 -5.00 5.53 -10.89
CA PHE A 194 -5.81 5.94 -9.74
C PHE A 194 -4.96 6.26 -8.51
N GLN A 195 -3.66 6.45 -8.69
CA GLN A 195 -2.75 6.86 -7.62
C GLN A 195 -2.82 8.36 -7.39
N PHE A 196 -2.96 8.77 -6.13
CA PHE A 196 -3.01 10.16 -5.72
C PHE A 196 -2.48 10.31 -4.29
N ASN A 197 -1.81 11.42 -3.99
CA ASN A 197 -1.49 11.87 -2.64
C ASN A 197 -2.72 12.46 -1.94
N GLN A 198 -2.87 12.26 -0.64
CA GLN A 198 -3.91 12.93 0.14
C GLN A 198 -3.52 14.38 0.46
N SER A 199 -4.45 15.29 0.24
CA SER A 199 -4.34 16.72 0.52
C SER A 199 -5.16 17.11 1.73
N THR A 200 -4.80 18.23 2.37
CA THR A 200 -5.60 18.85 3.43
C THR A 200 -6.87 19.54 2.92
N LEU A 201 -7.00 19.73 1.60
CA LEU A 201 -8.21 20.20 0.93
C LEU A 201 -8.87 19.05 0.17
N GLN A 202 -10.18 18.88 0.33
CA GLN A 202 -10.90 17.77 -0.30
C GLN A 202 -12.38 18.08 -0.54
N ALA A 203 -12.96 17.41 -1.53
CA ALA A 203 -14.39 17.30 -1.76
C ALA A 203 -14.77 15.82 -1.87
N PHE A 204 -16.06 15.51 -1.70
CA PHE A 204 -16.60 14.17 -1.87
C PHE A 204 -17.75 14.15 -2.86
N TYR A 205 -17.69 13.18 -3.77
CA TYR A 205 -18.70 12.91 -4.78
C TYR A 205 -19.36 11.56 -4.48
N PHE A 206 -20.62 11.58 -4.10
CA PHE A 206 -21.40 10.39 -3.75
C PHE A 206 -22.29 10.04 -4.93
N PHE A 207 -22.22 8.79 -5.37
CA PHE A 207 -23.03 8.29 -6.49
C PHE A 207 -24.10 7.34 -5.97
N GLY A 208 -25.34 7.58 -6.37
CA GLY A 208 -26.46 6.68 -6.06
C GLY A 208 -26.32 5.33 -6.77
N ASN A 209 -25.87 5.34 -8.02
CA ASN A 209 -25.53 4.13 -8.78
C ASN A 209 -24.29 4.39 -9.64
N VAL A 210 -23.42 3.40 -9.75
CA VAL A 210 -22.32 3.39 -10.72
C VAL A 210 -22.54 2.21 -11.66
N ILE A 211 -22.59 2.50 -12.95
CA ILE A 211 -23.07 1.57 -13.98
C ILE A 211 -22.04 1.55 -15.10
N LEU A 212 -21.65 0.35 -15.53
CA LEU A 212 -20.81 0.12 -16.69
C LEU A 212 -21.56 -0.81 -17.65
N ASN A 213 -21.66 -0.46 -18.93
CA ASN A 213 -22.40 -1.25 -19.93
C ASN A 213 -23.86 -1.57 -19.53
N GLY A 214 -24.51 -0.69 -18.75
CA GLY A 214 -25.88 -0.87 -18.26
C GLY A 214 -26.04 -1.82 -17.07
N ILE A 215 -24.94 -2.29 -16.47
CA ILE A 215 -24.91 -3.18 -15.29
C ILE A 215 -24.20 -2.46 -14.14
N PRO A 216 -24.66 -2.58 -12.88
CA PRO A 216 -23.89 -2.10 -11.73
C PRO A 216 -22.49 -2.72 -11.70
N ILE A 217 -21.48 -1.90 -11.38
CA ILE A 217 -20.08 -2.36 -11.29
C ILE A 217 -19.85 -3.27 -10.08
N ASP A 218 -18.83 -4.11 -10.15
CA ASP A 218 -18.51 -5.11 -9.12
C ASP A 218 -17.70 -4.49 -7.96
N SER A 219 -17.62 -5.20 -6.83
CA SER A 219 -16.89 -4.73 -5.64
C SER A 219 -15.38 -4.65 -5.83
N GLU A 220 -14.84 -5.26 -6.90
CA GLU A 220 -13.43 -5.19 -7.27
C GLU A 220 -13.10 -4.00 -8.17
N ASP A 221 -14.12 -3.35 -8.76
CA ASP A 221 -13.95 -2.21 -9.64
C ASP A 221 -13.66 -0.94 -8.85
N TRP A 222 -13.14 0.08 -9.53
CA TRP A 222 -12.79 1.35 -8.90
C TRP A 222 -13.41 2.53 -9.64
N VAL A 223 -13.63 3.62 -8.89
CA VAL A 223 -14.00 4.92 -9.45
C VAL A 223 -12.91 5.93 -9.11
N GLY A 224 -12.31 6.51 -10.14
CA GLY A 224 -11.32 7.58 -10.05
C GLY A 224 -11.91 8.94 -10.39
N ALA A 225 -11.49 9.98 -9.68
CA ALA A 225 -11.77 11.39 -9.92
C ALA A 225 -10.50 12.10 -10.44
N PHE A 226 -10.68 12.98 -11.42
CA PHE A 226 -9.58 13.59 -12.16
C PHE A 226 -9.76 15.11 -12.29
N ASN A 227 -8.63 15.83 -12.23
CA ASN A 227 -8.50 17.20 -12.70
C ASN A 227 -7.63 17.21 -13.95
N GLY A 228 -8.26 17.30 -15.13
CA GLY A 228 -7.56 17.06 -16.40
C GLY A 228 -7.04 15.63 -16.48
N ASP A 229 -5.71 15.47 -16.57
CA ASP A 229 -5.04 14.17 -16.66
C ASP A 229 -4.53 13.65 -15.29
N ILE A 230 -4.65 14.45 -14.22
CA ILE A 230 -4.14 14.10 -12.89
C ILE A 230 -5.26 13.43 -12.10
N CYS A 231 -5.00 12.23 -11.58
CA CYS A 231 -5.88 11.62 -10.60
C CYS A 231 -5.79 12.39 -9.28
N VAL A 232 -6.93 12.89 -8.83
CA VAL A 232 -7.04 13.66 -7.58
C VAL A 232 -7.77 12.85 -6.51
N GLY A 233 -8.16 11.62 -6.80
CA GLY A 233 -8.84 10.77 -5.84
C GLY A 233 -9.38 9.51 -6.49
N ALA A 234 -9.51 8.45 -5.72
CA ALA A 234 -10.09 7.20 -6.18
C ALA A 234 -10.71 6.45 -5.00
N PHE A 235 -11.63 5.54 -5.31
CA PHE A 235 -12.29 4.69 -4.34
C PHE A 235 -12.66 3.34 -4.97
N LYS A 236 -12.34 2.24 -4.28
CA LYS A 236 -12.77 0.89 -4.69
C LYS A 236 -14.25 0.73 -4.41
N TRP A 237 -15.02 0.24 -5.38
CA TRP A 237 -16.48 0.23 -5.33
C TRP A 237 -17.07 -0.92 -4.49
N ASP A 238 -16.47 -1.21 -3.33
CA ASP A 238 -17.03 -2.15 -2.36
C ASP A 238 -18.05 -1.44 -1.44
N THR A 239 -19.31 -1.44 -1.89
CA THR A 239 -20.43 -0.86 -1.14
C THR A 239 -20.66 -1.47 0.24
N SER A 240 -20.12 -2.66 0.53
CA SER A 240 -20.22 -3.28 1.86
C SER A 240 -19.40 -2.53 2.93
N GLN A 241 -18.33 -1.85 2.50
CA GLN A 241 -17.46 -1.03 3.35
C GLN A 241 -17.97 0.42 3.49
N CYS A 242 -19.05 0.77 2.79
CA CYS A 242 -19.60 2.12 2.76
C CYS A 242 -20.74 2.29 3.76
N ASN A 243 -20.79 3.44 4.43
CA ASN A 243 -21.84 3.77 5.39
C ASN A 243 -23.23 3.77 4.73
N ASN A 244 -24.05 2.76 5.05
CA ASN A 244 -25.35 2.50 4.44
C ASN A 244 -25.30 2.25 2.92
N GLY A 245 -24.18 1.73 2.40
CA GLY A 245 -24.05 1.37 0.98
C GLY A 245 -23.83 2.54 0.02
N ILE A 246 -23.58 3.75 0.54
CA ILE A 246 -23.30 4.94 -0.27
C ILE A 246 -21.80 5.22 -0.20
N CYS A 247 -21.08 4.94 -1.28
CA CYS A 247 -19.66 5.22 -1.39
C CYS A 247 -19.43 6.65 -1.88
N GLY A 248 -18.44 7.32 -1.30
CA GLY A 248 -18.01 8.65 -1.68
C GLY A 248 -16.64 8.60 -2.32
N VAL A 249 -16.52 9.08 -3.56
CA VAL A 249 -15.23 9.23 -4.24
C VAL A 249 -14.61 10.55 -3.76
N PRO A 250 -13.44 10.50 -3.10
CA PRO A 250 -12.74 11.70 -2.71
C PRO A 250 -12.20 12.41 -3.96
N ALA A 251 -12.09 13.73 -3.90
CA ALA A 251 -11.37 14.55 -4.88
C ALA A 251 -10.56 15.62 -4.13
N MET A 252 -9.25 15.49 -4.19
CA MET A 252 -8.28 16.33 -3.49
C MET A 252 -8.12 17.69 -4.19
N GLY A 253 -7.90 18.72 -3.38
CA GLY A 253 -7.57 20.06 -3.84
C GLY A 253 -6.09 20.38 -3.68
N ASP A 254 -5.63 21.40 -4.39
CA ASP A 254 -4.26 21.91 -4.22
C ASP A 254 -4.13 22.68 -2.89
N ASP A 255 -3.43 22.09 -1.92
CA ASP A 255 -3.22 22.70 -0.59
C ASP A 255 -1.93 23.53 -0.48
N GLY A 256 -1.22 23.71 -1.60
CA GLY A 256 -0.02 24.53 -1.71
C GLY A 256 1.29 23.79 -1.41
N ASN A 257 1.25 22.46 -1.27
CA ASN A 257 2.45 21.62 -1.19
C ASN A 257 2.84 21.05 -2.56
N GLU A 258 4.10 20.61 -2.72
CA GLU A 258 4.59 20.06 -4.00
C GLU A 258 3.82 18.79 -4.42
N TYR A 259 3.36 17.98 -3.47
CA TYR A 259 2.61 16.75 -3.77
C TYR A 259 1.19 16.98 -4.29
N SER A 260 0.64 18.20 -4.12
CA SER A 260 -0.71 18.57 -4.56
C SER A 260 -0.69 19.48 -5.80
N GLU A 261 0.47 19.67 -6.42
CA GLU A 261 0.60 20.49 -7.62
C GLU A 261 -0.28 19.90 -8.75
N GLY A 262 -1.19 20.72 -9.28
CA GLY A 262 -2.13 20.32 -10.33
C GLY A 262 -3.44 19.68 -9.83
N TYR A 263 -3.63 19.57 -8.52
CA TYR A 263 -4.91 19.17 -7.94
C TYR A 263 -5.98 20.27 -8.11
N CYS A 264 -7.21 19.95 -7.73
CA CYS A 264 -8.34 20.85 -7.95
C CYS A 264 -8.19 22.19 -7.22
N THR A 265 -8.57 23.26 -7.91
CA THR A 265 -8.85 24.57 -7.33
C THR A 265 -10.35 24.86 -7.39
N SER A 266 -10.81 25.80 -6.57
CA SER A 266 -12.26 26.09 -6.48
C SER A 266 -12.82 26.52 -7.84
N GLY A 267 -13.81 25.77 -8.33
CA GLY A 267 -14.45 25.97 -9.62
C GLY A 267 -13.98 25.02 -10.73
N ASP A 268 -12.94 24.23 -10.51
CA ASP A 268 -12.44 23.28 -11.50
C ASP A 268 -13.45 22.16 -11.79
N ALA A 269 -13.48 21.70 -13.03
CA ALA A 269 -14.33 20.59 -13.44
C ALA A 269 -13.67 19.27 -13.04
N VAL A 270 -14.41 18.40 -12.37
CA VAL A 270 -13.96 17.05 -12.00
C VAL A 270 -14.54 16.06 -13.00
N THR A 271 -13.67 15.25 -13.61
CA THR A 271 -14.06 14.14 -14.49
C THR A 271 -13.85 12.81 -13.78
N PHE A 272 -14.50 11.76 -14.25
CA PHE A 272 -14.47 10.45 -13.61
C PHE A 272 -14.09 9.36 -14.59
N LYS A 273 -13.45 8.31 -14.08
CA LYS A 273 -13.20 7.07 -14.79
C LYS A 273 -13.57 5.88 -13.91
N ILE A 274 -14.03 4.82 -14.53
CA ILE A 274 -14.23 3.52 -13.89
C ILE A 274 -13.09 2.62 -14.34
N TYR A 275 -12.45 1.93 -13.40
CA TYR A 275 -11.54 0.83 -13.71
C TYR A 275 -12.29 -0.47 -13.50
N ASP A 276 -12.45 -1.23 -14.59
CA ASP A 276 -13.00 -2.58 -14.59
C ASP A 276 -11.86 -3.56 -14.27
N ALA A 277 -11.90 -4.14 -13.07
CA ALA A 277 -10.87 -5.05 -12.59
C ALA A 277 -10.91 -6.41 -13.30
N SER A 278 -12.07 -6.79 -13.85
CA SER A 278 -12.23 -8.05 -14.58
C SER A 278 -11.64 -8.01 -15.98
N GLU A 279 -11.66 -6.82 -16.60
CA GLU A 279 -11.13 -6.58 -17.95
C GLU A 279 -9.78 -5.86 -17.97
N ASP A 280 -9.27 -5.42 -16.82
CA ASP A 280 -8.02 -4.64 -16.68
C ASP A 280 -8.04 -3.41 -17.61
N SER A 281 -9.12 -2.62 -17.52
CA SER A 281 -9.32 -1.49 -18.42
C SER A 281 -9.97 -0.29 -17.76
N TYR A 282 -9.70 0.91 -18.30
CA TYR A 282 -10.23 2.18 -17.81
C TYR A 282 -11.26 2.72 -18.80
N VAL A 283 -12.42 3.10 -18.28
CA VAL A 283 -13.54 3.62 -19.05
C VAL A 283 -13.90 5.01 -18.53
N ASP A 284 -14.01 5.98 -19.43
CA ASP A 284 -14.48 7.31 -19.06
C ASP A 284 -15.93 7.24 -18.60
N ALA A 285 -16.23 7.88 -17.47
CA ALA A 285 -17.55 7.85 -16.87
C ALA A 285 -18.11 9.25 -16.65
N TYR A 286 -19.39 9.40 -16.94
CA TYR A 286 -20.10 10.67 -16.98
C TYR A 286 -21.12 10.74 -15.85
N PRO A 287 -21.01 11.72 -14.94
CA PRO A 287 -21.98 11.91 -13.88
C PRO A 287 -23.31 12.40 -14.46
N SER A 288 -24.43 12.09 -13.80
CA SER A 288 -25.75 12.60 -14.17
C SER A 288 -25.86 14.12 -14.02
N THR A 289 -25.04 14.69 -13.14
CA THR A 289 -24.98 16.13 -12.84
C THR A 289 -23.53 16.55 -12.62
N ASP A 290 -23.06 17.50 -13.41
CA ASP A 290 -21.74 18.10 -13.23
C ASP A 290 -21.72 19.04 -12.03
N ASN A 291 -20.75 18.84 -11.13
CA ASN A 291 -20.54 19.68 -9.97
C ASN A 291 -19.06 20.10 -9.90
N PRO A 292 -18.74 21.39 -10.07
CA PRO A 292 -17.36 21.84 -9.98
C PRO A 292 -16.80 21.65 -8.58
N TRP A 293 -15.49 21.47 -8.48
CA TRP A 293 -14.82 21.23 -7.21
C TRP A 293 -14.91 22.47 -6.31
N ALA A 294 -15.15 22.24 -5.02
CA ALA A 294 -15.03 23.24 -3.99
C ALA A 294 -14.52 22.57 -2.72
N ASN A 295 -13.67 23.27 -1.96
CA ASN A 295 -13.15 22.73 -0.71
C ASN A 295 -14.30 22.43 0.27
N PHE A 296 -14.24 21.25 0.89
CA PHE A 296 -15.29 20.66 1.72
C PHE A 296 -16.64 20.48 0.99
N GLY A 297 -16.62 20.44 -0.34
CA GLY A 297 -17.79 20.17 -1.16
C GLY A 297 -18.29 18.75 -0.93
N THR A 298 -19.62 18.60 -0.86
CA THR A 298 -20.29 17.30 -0.74
C THR A 298 -21.37 17.25 -1.80
N TYR A 299 -21.19 16.42 -2.80
CA TYR A 299 -22.05 16.37 -3.98
C TYR A 299 -22.74 15.02 -4.05
N MET A 300 -24.08 15.03 -4.10
CA MET A 300 -24.89 13.83 -4.31
C MET A 300 -25.29 13.78 -5.78
N ILE A 301 -24.88 12.73 -6.48
CA ILE A 301 -25.09 12.52 -7.90
C ILE A 301 -25.90 11.24 -8.07
N ASP A 302 -26.95 11.28 -8.88
CA ASP A 302 -27.89 10.16 -9.00
C ASP A 302 -27.22 8.93 -9.64
N SER A 303 -26.43 9.15 -10.70
CA SER A 303 -25.72 8.07 -11.38
C SER A 303 -24.39 8.51 -11.98
N LEU A 304 -23.49 7.54 -12.14
CA LEU A 304 -22.27 7.63 -12.94
C LEU A 304 -22.29 6.48 -13.96
N SER A 305 -22.08 6.78 -15.25
CA SER A 305 -22.09 5.76 -16.30
C SER A 305 -21.15 6.05 -17.46
N ASP A 306 -20.76 5.02 -18.20
CA ASP A 306 -20.01 5.10 -19.46
C ASP A 306 -20.79 5.73 -20.63
N GLU A 307 -22.12 5.79 -20.50
CA GLU A 307 -22.99 6.49 -21.43
C GLU A 307 -23.10 7.98 -21.06
N MET A 308 -22.80 8.86 -22.01
CA MET A 308 -23.04 10.28 -21.85
C MET A 308 -24.56 10.52 -21.82
N SER A 309 -25.05 11.16 -20.76
CA SER A 309 -26.48 11.49 -20.62
C SER A 309 -26.96 12.23 -21.87
N SER A 310 -27.79 11.56 -22.68
CA SER A 310 -28.40 12.18 -23.84
C SER A 310 -29.39 13.22 -23.33
N ILE A 311 -29.01 14.49 -23.31
CA ILE A 311 -29.95 15.58 -23.10
C ILE A 311 -31.01 15.47 -24.21
N PRO A 312 -32.30 15.27 -23.90
CA PRO A 312 -33.34 15.46 -24.89
C PRO A 312 -33.42 16.98 -25.16
N GLY A 313 -32.91 17.40 -26.31
CA GLY A 313 -33.21 18.71 -26.88
C GLY A 313 -34.64 18.79 -27.40
#